data_AF-A0A2E1AL51-F1
#
_entry.id   AF-A0A2E1AL51-F1
#
_cell.length_a   1.000
_cell.length_b   1.000
_cell.length_c   1.000
_cell.angle_alpha   90.00
_cell.angle_beta   90.00
_cell.angle_gamma   90.00
#
_symmetry.space_group_name_H-M   'P 1'
#
loop_
_entity.id
_entity.type
_entity.pdbx_description
1 polymer ?
#
loop_
_entity_poly.entity_id
_entity_poly.type
_entity_poly.pdbx_seq_one_letter_code
_entity_poly.pdbx_strand_id
1 'polypeptide(L)'
;MQHGWQADGVDFVPRAIEQAQEKLAEFPAEMFGVYCHDVTKLHELPNLRAPYDMVVDIGCGHGIPVDEAVQYAQDISSLLRPGGVWMLYAHEPTEEHDFGWKLADVCQLSSGHFDLAEQLLSQDTTNGMPSGWYRLVNRG
;
A
#
# COMPACT_ATOMS: atom_id res chain seq x y z
N MET A 1 10.43 -14.30 -5.31
CA MET A 1 10.20 -13.67 -6.64
C MET A 1 10.14 -14.71 -7.77
N GLN A 2 9.22 -15.68 -7.68
CA GLN A 2 9.14 -16.80 -8.63
C GLN A 2 8.44 -16.46 -9.97
N HIS A 3 8.04 -15.20 -10.18
CA HIS A 3 7.28 -14.78 -11.37
C HIS A 3 7.96 -13.66 -12.17
N GLY A 4 9.26 -13.39 -11.96
CA GLY A 4 10.03 -12.41 -12.75
C GLY A 4 9.82 -10.93 -12.37
N TRP A 5 9.14 -10.67 -11.25
CA TRP A 5 8.95 -9.31 -10.74
C TRP A 5 10.18 -8.81 -9.97
N GLN A 6 10.49 -7.53 -10.15
CA GLN A 6 11.34 -6.76 -9.24
C GLN A 6 10.43 -6.00 -8.27
N ALA A 7 10.81 -5.91 -6.99
CA ALA A 7 9.93 -5.30 -5.98
C ALA A 7 10.70 -4.51 -4.93
N ASP A 8 10.14 -3.41 -4.47
CA ASP A 8 10.57 -2.75 -3.24
C ASP A 8 9.54 -2.98 -2.13
N GLY A 9 10.03 -3.22 -0.92
CA GLY A 9 9.23 -3.32 0.30
C GLY A 9 9.58 -2.18 1.25
N VAL A 10 8.56 -1.56 1.84
CA VAL A 10 8.71 -0.53 2.86
C VAL A 10 7.88 -0.92 4.08
N ASP A 11 8.50 -0.90 5.25
CA ASP A 11 7.83 -1.13 6.53
C ASP A 11 8.52 -0.27 7.59
N PHE A 12 7.77 0.31 8.53
CA PHE A 12 8.37 1.12 9.59
C PHE A 12 8.93 0.27 10.75
N VAL A 13 8.60 -1.03 10.80
CA VAL A 13 9.00 -1.97 11.85
C VAL A 13 10.34 -2.61 11.47
N PRO A 14 11.45 -2.31 12.17
CA PRO A 14 12.78 -2.83 11.80
C PRO A 14 12.85 -4.36 11.76
N ARG A 15 12.14 -5.03 12.67
CA ARG A 15 12.07 -6.49 12.70
C ARG A 15 11.42 -7.09 11.45
N ALA A 16 10.43 -6.41 10.85
CA ALA A 16 9.81 -6.86 9.62
C ALA A 16 10.81 -6.80 8.46
N ILE A 17 11.65 -5.75 8.44
CA ILE A 17 12.73 -5.57 7.46
C ILE A 17 13.78 -6.67 7.58
N GLU A 18 14.24 -6.98 8.79
CA GLU A 18 15.18 -8.08 9.04
C GLU A 18 14.62 -9.42 8.51
N GLN A 19 13.36 -9.73 8.84
CA GLN A 19 12.70 -10.95 8.37
C GLN A 19 12.53 -10.99 6.85
N ALA A 20 12.24 -9.84 6.22
CA ALA A 20 12.15 -9.74 4.77
C ALA A 20 13.51 -10.00 4.12
N GLN A 21 14.60 -9.43 4.68
CA GLN A 21 15.95 -9.66 4.19
C GLN A 21 16.36 -11.13 4.30
N GLU A 22 16.06 -11.79 5.43
CA GLU A 22 16.30 -13.23 5.61
C GLU A 22 15.59 -14.08 4.54
N LYS A 23 14.30 -13.80 4.29
CA LYS A 23 13.51 -14.50 3.26
C LYS A 23 13.99 -14.24 1.84
N LEU A 24 14.62 -13.09 1.61
CA LEU A 24 15.09 -12.65 0.29
C LEU A 24 16.55 -13.02 0.02
N ALA A 25 17.29 -13.54 1.01
CA ALA A 25 18.73 -13.81 0.93
C ALA A 25 19.14 -14.75 -0.23
N GLU A 26 18.25 -15.63 -0.68
CA GLU A 26 18.52 -16.55 -1.80
C GLU A 26 18.24 -15.95 -3.18
N PHE A 27 17.68 -14.75 -3.25
CA PHE A 27 17.38 -14.06 -4.52
C PHE A 27 18.52 -13.09 -4.89
N PRO A 28 18.75 -12.87 -6.21
CA PRO A 28 19.62 -11.79 -6.67
C PRO A 28 19.24 -10.42 -6.09
N ALA A 29 20.23 -9.71 -5.53
CA ALA A 29 20.03 -8.45 -4.80
C ALA A 29 19.45 -7.32 -5.65
N GLU A 30 19.65 -7.37 -6.97
CA GLU A 30 19.07 -6.41 -7.92
C GLU A 30 17.55 -6.51 -8.05
N MET A 31 16.95 -7.64 -7.65
CA MET A 31 15.52 -7.85 -7.81
C MET A 31 14.70 -7.25 -6.66
N PHE A 32 15.31 -6.92 -5.52
CA PHE A 32 14.59 -6.40 -4.36
C PHE A 32 15.28 -5.27 -3.63
N GLY A 33 14.49 -4.36 -3.06
CA GLY A 33 14.94 -3.39 -2.07
C GLY A 33 14.00 -3.47 -0.88
N VAL A 34 14.54 -3.35 0.32
CA VAL A 34 13.73 -3.37 1.55
C VAL A 34 14.17 -2.21 2.43
N TYR A 35 13.24 -1.34 2.78
CA TYR A 35 13.52 -0.07 3.43
C TYR A 35 12.72 0.06 4.74
N CYS A 36 13.43 0.35 5.83
CA CYS A 36 12.79 0.69 7.09
C CYS A 36 12.36 2.17 7.03
N HIS A 37 11.11 2.47 6.71
CA HIS A 37 10.63 3.84 6.53
C HIS A 37 9.14 4.00 6.81
N ASP A 38 8.72 5.23 7.10
CA ASP A 38 7.32 5.61 7.29
C ASP A 38 6.63 5.80 5.94
N VAL A 39 5.61 5.01 5.65
CA VAL A 39 4.91 5.05 4.37
C VAL A 39 4.10 6.33 4.16
N THR A 40 3.83 7.11 5.21
CA THR A 40 3.22 8.45 5.09
C THR A 40 4.21 9.50 4.54
N LYS A 41 5.50 9.15 4.45
CA LYS A 41 6.60 10.03 4.04
C LYS A 41 7.45 9.41 2.93
N LEU A 42 6.83 8.71 1.98
CA LEU A 42 7.54 8.04 0.89
C LEU A 42 8.30 9.02 0.00
N HIS A 43 7.84 10.27 -0.12
CA HIS A 43 8.59 11.33 -0.79
C HIS A 43 9.98 11.62 -0.17
N GLU A 44 10.23 11.23 1.09
CA GLU A 44 11.54 11.33 1.74
C GLU A 44 12.46 10.13 1.44
N LEU A 45 11.97 9.11 0.71
CA LEU A 45 12.69 7.88 0.39
C LEU A 45 13.09 7.82 -1.11
N PRO A 46 14.23 8.41 -1.51
CA PRO A 46 14.60 8.56 -2.93
C PRO A 46 15.09 7.28 -3.62
N ASN A 47 15.33 6.20 -2.86
CA ASN A 47 15.98 4.98 -3.37
C ASN A 47 15.01 3.96 -3.98
N LEU A 48 13.72 4.27 -4.03
CA LEU A 48 12.69 3.44 -4.64
C LEU A 48 12.89 3.36 -6.18
N ARG A 49 12.68 2.17 -6.76
CA ARG A 49 12.78 1.90 -8.22
C ARG A 49 11.60 2.45 -9.04
N ALA A 50 10.96 3.53 -8.59
CA ALA A 50 9.83 4.13 -9.30
C ALA A 50 10.20 4.55 -10.74
N PRO A 51 9.24 4.55 -11.68
CA PRO A 51 7.83 4.25 -11.47
C PRO A 51 7.52 2.74 -11.47
N TYR A 52 6.57 2.33 -10.63
CA TYR A 52 6.09 0.95 -10.52
C TYR A 52 4.86 0.69 -11.40
N ASP A 53 4.71 -0.57 -11.79
CA ASP A 53 3.49 -1.09 -12.40
C ASP A 53 2.36 -1.29 -11.38
N MET A 54 2.73 -1.65 -10.15
CA MET A 54 1.78 -2.03 -9.11
C MET A 54 2.33 -1.70 -7.72
N VAL A 55 1.46 -1.21 -6.85
CA VAL A 55 1.66 -1.08 -5.40
C VAL A 55 0.63 -1.97 -4.71
N VAL A 56 1.07 -2.74 -3.73
CA VAL A 56 0.20 -3.56 -2.87
C VAL A 56 0.31 -3.02 -1.45
N ASP A 57 -0.81 -2.54 -0.92
CA ASP A 57 -0.93 -2.05 0.44
C ASP A 57 -1.86 -2.98 1.21
N ILE A 58 -1.31 -3.71 2.17
CA ILE A 58 -2.07 -4.58 3.06
C ILE A 58 -2.06 -3.97 4.45
N GLY A 59 -2.94 -3.00 4.61
CA GLY A 59 -3.27 -2.47 5.92
C GLY A 59 -2.30 -1.47 6.53
N CYS A 60 -1.51 -0.76 5.73
CA CYS A 60 -0.71 0.35 6.24
C CYS A 60 -1.57 1.59 6.51
N GLY A 61 -2.73 1.72 5.86
CA GLY A 61 -3.60 2.88 6.02
C GLY A 61 -4.33 2.99 7.36
N HIS A 62 -4.43 1.93 8.18
CA HIS A 62 -5.40 1.84 9.29
C HIS A 62 -5.26 2.91 10.40
N GLY A 63 -4.19 3.70 10.40
CA GLY A 63 -3.96 4.77 11.37
C GLY A 63 -3.49 6.09 10.76
N ILE A 64 -3.62 6.30 9.44
CA ILE A 64 -3.18 7.54 8.79
C ILE A 64 -4.22 8.64 9.04
N PRO A 65 -3.86 9.75 9.70
CA PRO A 65 -4.73 10.91 9.84
C PRO A 65 -5.23 11.43 8.48
N VAL A 66 -6.43 12.02 8.43
CA VAL A 66 -7.06 12.49 7.17
C VAL A 66 -6.18 13.51 6.42
N ASP A 67 -5.41 14.32 7.13
CA ASP A 67 -4.44 15.27 6.59
C ASP A 67 -3.21 14.59 5.97
N GLU A 68 -2.76 13.47 6.52
CA GLU A 68 -1.66 12.66 5.97
C GLU A 68 -2.13 11.74 4.83
N ALA A 69 -3.42 11.36 4.82
CA ALA A 69 -4.02 10.52 3.79
C ALA A 69 -3.87 11.11 2.38
N VAL A 70 -4.08 12.41 2.22
CA VAL A 70 -3.93 13.08 0.91
C VAL A 70 -2.48 13.01 0.41
N GLN A 71 -1.51 13.29 1.29
CA GLN A 71 -0.10 13.20 0.93
C GLN A 71 0.29 11.74 0.63
N TYR A 72 -0.25 10.79 1.39
CA TYR A 72 -0.03 9.36 1.17
C TYR A 72 -0.48 8.91 -0.23
N ALA A 73 -1.69 9.30 -0.65
CA ALA A 73 -2.18 9.01 -1.99
C ALA A 73 -1.34 9.70 -3.08
N GLN A 74 -0.90 10.93 -2.84
CA GLN A 74 -0.01 11.66 -3.76
C GLN A 74 1.34 10.95 -3.92
N ASP A 75 1.94 10.53 -2.82
CA ASP A 75 3.20 9.80 -2.82
C ASP A 75 3.05 8.50 -3.62
N ILE A 76 2.02 7.70 -3.35
CA ILE A 76 1.75 6.46 -4.12
C ILE A 76 1.52 6.76 -5.61
N SER A 77 0.77 7.81 -5.94
CA SER A 77 0.52 8.21 -7.33
C SER A 77 1.81 8.58 -8.05
N SER A 78 2.73 9.27 -7.37
CA SER A 78 4.04 9.65 -7.91
C SER A 78 4.97 8.45 -8.13
N LEU A 79 4.79 7.40 -7.32
CA LEU A 79 5.55 6.16 -7.43
C LEU A 79 5.00 5.24 -8.53
N LEU A 80 3.75 5.41 -8.97
CA LEU A 80 3.14 4.59 -10.01
C LEU A 80 3.27 5.26 -11.38
N ARG A 81 3.47 4.46 -12.43
CA ARG A 81 3.29 4.97 -13.80
C ARG A 81 1.82 5.32 -14.05
N PRO A 82 1.50 6.18 -15.04
CA PRO A 82 0.12 6.31 -15.50
C PRO A 82 -0.47 4.96 -15.92
N GLY A 83 -1.66 4.64 -15.44
CA GLY A 83 -2.32 3.34 -15.58
C GLY A 83 -1.80 2.24 -14.63
N GLY A 84 -0.82 2.54 -13.79
CA GLY A 84 -0.35 1.65 -12.73
C GLY A 84 -1.43 1.39 -11.67
N VAL A 85 -1.33 0.26 -10.98
CA VAL A 85 -2.38 -0.21 -10.06
C VAL A 85 -1.94 -0.05 -8.62
N TRP A 86 -2.76 0.60 -7.80
CA TRP A 86 -2.70 0.49 -6.35
C TRP A 86 -3.77 -0.49 -5.89
N MET A 87 -3.33 -1.62 -5.33
CA MET A 87 -4.17 -2.62 -4.71
C MET A 87 -4.17 -2.41 -3.20
N LEU A 88 -5.28 -1.91 -2.67
CA LEU A 88 -5.44 -1.59 -1.25
C LEU A 88 -6.32 -2.63 -0.57
N TYR A 89 -5.83 -3.20 0.53
CA TYR A 89 -6.64 -3.95 1.48
C TYR A 89 -6.80 -3.15 2.76
N ALA A 90 -8.05 -2.96 3.19
CA ALA A 90 -8.38 -2.25 4.41
C ALA A 90 -9.53 -2.92 5.17
N HIS A 91 -9.43 -2.95 6.49
CA HIS A 91 -10.55 -3.20 7.39
C HIS A 91 -11.51 -2.01 7.39
N GLU A 92 -12.80 -2.29 7.56
CA GLU A 92 -13.80 -1.26 7.78
C GLU A 92 -13.94 -0.99 9.28
N PRO A 93 -14.01 0.29 9.71
CA PRO A 93 -14.29 0.64 11.10
C PRO A 93 -15.66 0.11 11.53
N THR A 94 -15.74 -0.41 12.75
CA THR A 94 -16.98 -0.87 13.39
C THR A 94 -17.29 -0.06 14.64
N GLU A 95 -18.43 -0.31 15.30
CA GLU A 95 -18.72 0.34 16.60
C GLU A 95 -17.71 -0.05 17.69
N GLU A 96 -17.07 -1.21 17.55
CA GLU A 96 -16.10 -1.73 18.52
C GLU A 96 -14.64 -1.35 18.18
N HIS A 97 -14.37 -1.00 16.91
CA HIS A 97 -13.03 -0.69 16.41
C HIS A 97 -13.09 0.54 15.49
N ASP A 98 -12.47 1.64 15.91
CA ASP A 98 -12.50 2.92 15.18
C ASP A 98 -11.40 3.05 14.10
N PHE A 99 -10.61 2.00 13.87
CA PHE A 99 -9.53 1.99 12.88
C PHE A 99 -9.95 1.39 11.53
N GLY A 100 -9.33 1.89 10.46
CA GLY A 100 -9.56 1.44 9.08
C GLY A 100 -10.22 2.47 8.18
N TRP A 101 -10.64 2.03 6.99
CA TRP A 101 -11.16 2.90 5.94
C TRP A 101 -12.57 2.48 5.58
N LYS A 102 -13.51 3.41 5.69
CA LYS A 102 -14.80 3.26 5.02
C LYS A 102 -14.58 3.45 3.52
N LEU A 103 -15.51 2.92 2.72
CA LEU A 103 -15.52 3.17 1.28
C LEU A 103 -15.45 4.68 0.95
N ALA A 104 -16.12 5.53 1.75
CA ALA A 104 -16.06 6.97 1.58
C ALA A 104 -14.64 7.53 1.75
N ASP A 105 -13.88 7.00 2.71
CA ASP A 105 -12.50 7.40 2.97
C ASP A 105 -11.59 6.96 1.82
N VAL A 106 -11.76 5.74 1.30
CA VAL A 106 -11.03 5.25 0.12
C VAL A 106 -11.35 6.08 -1.13
N CYS A 107 -12.62 6.43 -1.34
CA CYS A 107 -13.03 7.32 -2.43
C CYS A 107 -12.45 8.72 -2.29
N GLN A 108 -12.37 9.25 -1.07
CA GLN A 108 -11.76 10.56 -0.82
C GLN A 108 -10.24 10.53 -1.01
N LEU A 109 -9.57 9.49 -0.51
CA LEU A 109 -8.14 9.24 -0.65
C LEU A 109 -7.71 9.15 -2.12
N SER A 110 -8.49 8.43 -2.91
CA SER A 110 -8.25 8.25 -4.35
C SER A 110 -8.62 9.48 -5.18
N SER A 111 -9.40 10.42 -4.63
CA SER A 111 -9.93 11.56 -5.37
C SER A 111 -8.81 12.47 -5.87
N GLY A 112 -8.67 12.54 -7.19
CA GLY A 112 -7.72 13.41 -7.89
C GLY A 112 -6.64 12.63 -8.62
N HIS A 113 -6.15 11.53 -8.04
CA HIS A 113 -5.02 10.77 -8.58
C HIS A 113 -5.41 9.40 -9.14
N PHE A 114 -6.50 8.81 -8.65
CA PHE A 114 -6.87 7.44 -9.00
C PHE A 114 -8.33 7.31 -9.45
N ASP A 115 -8.56 6.30 -10.30
CA ASP A 115 -9.88 5.75 -10.60
C ASP A 115 -10.10 4.48 -9.78
N LEU A 116 -11.20 4.42 -9.02
CA LEU A 116 -11.66 3.16 -8.40
C LEU A 116 -12.24 2.25 -9.49
N ALA A 117 -11.48 1.23 -9.87
CA ALA A 117 -11.83 0.30 -10.94
C ALA A 117 -12.61 -0.92 -10.43
N GLU A 118 -12.28 -1.42 -9.24
CA GLU A 118 -12.95 -2.58 -8.65
C GLU A 118 -12.94 -2.47 -7.11
N GLN A 119 -13.99 -2.99 -6.49
CA GLN A 119 -14.07 -3.19 -5.05
C GLN A 119 -14.62 -4.58 -4.75
N LEU A 120 -14.05 -5.25 -3.75
CA LEU A 120 -14.52 -6.53 -3.23
C LEU A 120 -14.58 -6.44 -1.71
N LEU A 121 -15.78 -6.20 -1.19
CA LEU A 121 -16.05 -6.17 0.25
C LEU A 121 -16.29 -7.60 0.74
N SER A 122 -15.71 -7.94 1.89
CA SER A 122 -15.72 -9.26 2.50
C SER A 122 -15.51 -9.15 4.02
N GLN A 123 -15.16 -10.27 4.65
CA GLN A 123 -14.59 -10.33 5.98
C GLN A 123 -13.16 -10.86 5.88
N ASP A 124 -12.28 -10.34 6.73
CA ASP A 124 -10.93 -10.85 6.91
C ASP A 124 -10.98 -12.30 7.40
N THR A 125 -10.25 -13.17 6.73
CA THR A 125 -10.31 -14.62 7.02
C THR A 125 -9.66 -15.00 8.35
N THR A 126 -8.87 -14.11 8.93
CA THR A 126 -8.10 -14.35 10.16
C THR A 126 -8.90 -13.95 11.40
N ASN A 127 -9.56 -12.79 11.36
CA ASN A 127 -10.25 -12.22 12.51
C ASN A 127 -11.76 -11.99 12.31
N GLY A 128 -12.29 -12.21 11.11
CA GLY A 128 -13.72 -12.03 10.79
C GLY A 128 -14.16 -10.57 10.69
N MET A 129 -13.26 -9.60 10.81
CA MET A 129 -13.59 -8.19 10.70
C MET A 129 -14.02 -7.84 9.28
N PRO A 130 -15.03 -6.98 9.09
CA PRO A 130 -15.34 -6.41 7.78
C PRO A 130 -14.09 -5.82 7.12
N SER A 131 -13.86 -6.14 5.86
CA SER A 131 -12.69 -5.67 5.11
C SER A 131 -12.98 -5.62 3.61
N GLY A 132 -12.14 -4.91 2.87
CA GLY A 132 -12.31 -4.77 1.42
C GLY A 132 -10.98 -4.75 0.69
N TRP A 133 -10.99 -5.32 -0.51
CA TRP A 133 -9.97 -5.07 -1.53
C TRP A 133 -10.46 -3.99 -2.48
N TYR A 134 -9.58 -3.04 -2.80
CA TYR A 134 -9.84 -1.92 -3.70
C TYR A 134 -8.77 -1.87 -4.77
N ARG A 135 -9.18 -1.88 -6.03
CA ARG A 135 -8.30 -1.72 -7.18
C ARG A 135 -8.39 -0.30 -7.69
N LEU A 136 -7.37 0.49 -7.43
CA LEU A 136 -7.24 1.89 -7.81
C LEU A 136 -6.27 2.01 -9.00
N VAL A 137 -6.64 2.74 -10.05
CA VAL A 137 -5.82 2.92 -11.26
C VAL A 137 -5.30 4.34 -11.32
N ASN A 138 -3.98 4.51 -11.40
CA ASN A 138 -3.32 5.82 -11.41
C ASN A 138 -3.64 6.58 -12.71
N ARG A 139 -4.08 7.84 -12.59
CA ARG A 139 -4.41 8.71 -13.73
C ARG A 139 -3.17 9.42 -14.32
N GLY A 140 -2.15 9.62 -13.50
CA GLY A 140 -0.97 10.43 -13.83
C GLY A 140 -1.10 11.88 -13.42
#